data_AF-A0A9E0JAK6-F1
#
_entry.id   AF-A0A9E0JAK6-F1
#
_cell.length_a   1.000
_cell.length_b   1.000
_cell.length_c   1.000
_cell.angle_alpha   90.00
_cell.angle_beta   90.00
_cell.angle_gamma   90.00
#
_symmetry.space_group_name_H-M   'P 1'
#
loop_
_entity.id
_entity.type
_entity.pdbx_description
1 polymer ?
#
loop_
_entity_poly.entity_id
_entity_poly.type
_entity_poly.pdbx_seq_one_letter_code
_entity_poly.pdbx_strand_id
1 'polypeptide(L)' 'MQRYDLRHLKDDFYGRMLEIVEESGHGEVSIFMFEIGDFTPVQKSADVIKEAGWTLMNSLKFNETDWTIVVKKVKGDAQ' A
#
# COMPACT_ATOMS: atom_id res chain seq x y z
N MET A 1 -10.83 0.48 -9.06
CA MET A 1 -9.38 0.22 -8.97
C MET A 1 -8.70 1.54 -9.29
N GLN A 2 -8.11 2.18 -8.29
CA GLN A 2 -7.42 3.47 -8.43
C GLN A 2 -5.91 3.25 -8.30
N ARG A 3 -5.09 4.03 -9.02
CA ARG A 3 -3.62 3.95 -8.97
C ARG A 3 -3.06 5.27 -8.48
N TYR A 4 -2.19 5.20 -7.48
CA TYR A 4 -1.52 6.32 -6.84
C TYR A 4 -0.01 6.17 -6.99
N ASP A 5 0.63 7.19 -7.52
CA ASP A 5 2.09 7.26 -7.65
C ASP A 5 2.67 8.00 -6.45
N LEU A 6 3.35 7.27 -5.58
CA LEU A 6 3.99 7.76 -4.35
C LEU A 6 5.52 7.77 -4.46
N ARG A 7 6.10 7.56 -5.64
CA ARG A 7 7.57 7.55 -5.82
C ARG A 7 8.21 8.87 -5.42
N HIS A 8 7.48 9.96 -5.58
CA HIS A 8 7.90 11.30 -5.15
C HIS A 8 8.09 11.42 -3.62
N LEU A 9 7.48 10.53 -2.83
CA LEU A 9 7.58 10.52 -1.36
C LEU A 9 8.75 9.70 -0.84
N LYS A 10 9.41 8.90 -1.68
CA LYS A 10 10.55 8.02 -1.31
C LYS A 10 10.21 7.17 -0.07
N ASP A 11 10.87 7.41 1.06
CA ASP A 11 10.68 6.66 2.32
C ASP A 11 9.44 7.06 3.12
N ASP A 12 8.80 8.20 2.81
CA ASP A 12 7.66 8.76 3.55
C ASP A 12 6.30 8.47 2.89
N PHE A 13 6.21 7.37 2.15
CA PHE A 13 4.98 7.00 1.43
C PHE A 13 3.91 6.36 2.31
N TYR A 14 4.28 5.86 3.50
CA TYR A 14 3.39 5.14 4.40
C TYR A 14 2.20 5.98 4.85
N GLY A 15 2.45 7.22 5.28
CA GLY A 15 1.40 8.13 5.74
C GLY A 15 0.38 8.39 4.63
N ARG A 16 0.86 8.71 3.42
CA ARG A 16 -0.04 8.93 2.29
C ARG A 16 -0.81 7.70 1.86
N MET A 17 -0.18 6.53 1.89
CA MET A 17 -0.89 5.29 1.60
C MET A 17 -2.05 5.09 2.58
N LEU A 18 -1.83 5.29 3.88
CA LEU A 18 -2.87 5.16 4.90
C LEU A 18 -4.01 6.15 4.67
N GLU A 19 -3.71 7.43 4.48
CA GLU A 19 -4.73 8.46 4.24
C GLU A 19 -5.58 8.12 3.00
N ILE A 20 -4.95 7.72 1.89
CA ILE A 20 -5.68 7.40 0.66
C ILE A 20 -6.62 6.21 0.86
N VAL A 21 -6.17 5.14 1.54
CA VAL A 21 -7.05 3.99 1.78
C VAL A 21 -8.15 4.34 2.80
N GLU A 22 -7.89 5.24 3.75
CA GLU A 22 -8.91 5.75 4.66
C GLU A 22 -9.96 6.62 3.94
N GLU A 23 -9.56 7.41 2.95
CA GLU A 23 -10.47 8.17 2.08
C GLU A 23 -11.19 7.28 1.05
N SER A 24 -10.58 6.17 0.62
CA SER A 24 -11.15 5.21 -0.33
C SER A 24 -12.47 4.58 0.16
N GLY A 25 -13.32 4.18 -0.80
CA GLY A 25 -14.56 3.48 -0.50
C GLY A 25 -14.36 2.07 0.08
N HIS A 26 -15.31 1.57 0.87
CA HIS A 26 -15.28 0.17 1.32
C HIS A 26 -15.41 -0.79 0.14
N GLY A 27 -14.54 -1.79 0.08
CA GLY A 27 -14.40 -2.72 -1.04
C GLY A 27 -13.54 -2.19 -2.19
N GLU A 28 -13.06 -0.95 -2.12
CA GLU A 28 -12.23 -0.35 -3.16
C GLU A 28 -10.82 -0.94 -3.15
N VAL A 29 -10.25 -1.04 -4.35
CA VAL A 29 -8.88 -1.51 -4.58
C VAL A 29 -8.04 -0.31 -5.00
N SER A 30 -6.98 -0.05 -4.24
CA SER A 30 -6.03 1.04 -4.44
C SER A 30 -4.63 0.45 -4.68
N ILE A 31 -4.01 0.87 -5.76
CA ILE A 31 -2.66 0.46 -6.15
C ILE A 31 -1.72 1.60 -5.79
N PHE A 32 -0.67 1.30 -5.04
CA PHE A 32 0.35 2.28 -4.68
C PHE A 32 1.66 1.90 -5.34
N MET A 33 2.28 2.86 -6.02
CA MET A 33 3.61 2.69 -6.60
C MET A 33 4.62 3.55 -5.84
N PHE A 34 5.71 2.97 -5.41
CA PHE A 34 6.77 3.65 -4.66
C PHE A 34 8.13 3.13 -5.09
N GLU A 35 9.15 3.94 -4.86
CA GLU A 35 10.53 3.62 -5.19
C GLU A 35 11.27 3.36 -3.88
N ILE A 36 11.74 2.13 -3.70
CA ILE A 36 12.46 1.67 -2.52
C ILE A 36 13.69 0.85 -2.94
N GLY A 37 14.84 1.14 -2.33
CA GLY A 37 16.10 0.47 -2.67
C GLY A 37 16.28 -0.92 -2.05
N ASP A 38 15.51 -1.27 -1.02
CA ASP A 38 15.60 -2.54 -0.28
C ASP A 38 14.20 -3.11 -0.02
N PHE A 39 14.04 -4.40 0.30
CA PHE A 39 12.74 -5.05 0.53
C PHE A 39 12.10 -4.71 1.88
N THR A 40 12.89 -4.25 2.84
CA THR A 40 12.45 -3.87 4.20
C THR A 40 11.16 -3.02 4.22
N PRO A 41 10.98 -2.02 3.33
CA PRO A 41 9.81 -1.16 3.33
C PRO A 41 8.51 -1.87 2.90
N VAL A 42 8.57 -2.90 2.04
CA VAL A 42 7.40 -3.65 1.58
C VAL A 42 6.77 -4.42 2.74
N GLN A 43 7.60 -5.08 3.54
CA GLN A 43 7.16 -5.83 4.71
C GLN A 43 6.46 -4.89 5.70
N LYS A 44 7.08 -3.74 5.99
CA LYS A 44 6.49 -2.71 6.84
C LYS A 44 5.16 -2.19 6.29
N SER A 45 5.03 -2.01 4.97
CA SER A 45 3.75 -1.62 4.36
C SER A 45 2.68 -2.67 4.60
N ALA A 46 3.02 -3.95 4.45
CA ALA A 46 2.10 -5.05 4.70
C ALA A 46 1.62 -5.10 6.16
N ASP A 47 2.55 -4.93 7.11
CA ASP A 47 2.23 -4.85 8.54
C ASP A 47 1.33 -3.65 8.84
N VAL A 48 1.66 -2.45 8.37
CA VAL A 48 0.87 -1.24 8.56
C VAL A 48 -0.54 -1.36 7.98
N ILE A 49 -0.69 -1.93 6.78
CA ILE A 49 -2.00 -2.18 6.15
C ILE A 49 -2.82 -3.16 6.99
N LYS A 50 -2.18 -4.20 7.53
CA LYS A 50 -2.83 -5.21 8.36
C LYS A 50 -3.24 -4.63 9.72
N GLU A 51 -2.39 -3.82 10.34
CA GLU A 51 -2.70 -3.10 11.59
C GLU A 51 -3.84 -2.10 11.40
N ALA A 52 -3.92 -1.44 10.23
CA ALA A 52 -5.03 -0.58 9.85
C ALA A 52 -6.34 -1.36 9.55
N GLY A 53 -6.30 -2.69 9.58
CA GLY A 53 -7.46 -3.55 9.35
C GLY A 53 -7.85 -3.69 7.88
N TRP A 54 -6.92 -3.45 6.95
CA TRP A 54 -7.14 -3.62 5.51
C TRP A 54 -6.43 -4.88 4.99
N THR A 55 -6.66 -5.22 3.71
CA THR A 55 -6.04 -6.39 3.09
C THR A 55 -5.08 -5.99 1.99
N LEU A 56 -3.82 -6.38 2.14
CA LEU A 56 -2.85 -6.41 1.06
C LEU A 56 -3.20 -7.58 0.12
N MET A 57 -3.60 -7.29 -1.10
CA MET A 57 -3.95 -8.32 -2.09
C MET A 57 -2.73 -8.83 -2.84
N ASN A 58 -1.82 -7.92 -3.21
CA ASN A 58 -0.65 -8.29 -4.00
C ASN A 58 0.48 -7.27 -3.80
N SER A 59 1.70 -7.71 -4.05
CA SER A 59 2.90 -6.88 -4.13
C SER A 59 3.71 -7.32 -5.35
N LEU A 60 3.99 -6.40 -6.25
CA LEU A 60 4.71 -6.66 -7.48
C LEU A 60 5.93 -5.74 -7.58
N LYS A 61 7.10 -6.35 -7.67
CA LYS A 61 8.36 -5.70 -7.98
C LYS A 61 8.40 -5.39 -9.47
N PHE A 62 8.50 -4.12 -9.84
CA PHE A 62 8.52 -3.69 -11.23
C PHE A 62 9.97 -3.67 -11.76
N ASN A 63 10.90 -3.11 -10.97
CA ASN A 63 12.34 -3.05 -11.25
C ASN A 63 13.15 -3.26 -9.94
N GLU A 64 14.47 -3.05 -9.96
CA GLU A 64 15.30 -3.11 -8.75
C GLU A 64 14.79 -2.19 -7.63
N THR A 65 14.33 -0.99 -8.00
CA THR A 65 13.88 0.06 -7.09
C THR A 65 12.37 0.32 -7.12
N ASP A 66 11.68 0.12 -8.25
CA ASP A 66 10.24 0.39 -8.35
C ASP A 66 9.40 -0.80 -7.84
N TRP A 67 8.48 -0.50 -6.93
CA TRP A 67 7.54 -1.47 -6.37
C TRP A 67 6.10 -0.97 -6.47
N THR A 68 5.19 -1.92 -6.61
CA THR A 68 3.76 -1.68 -6.56
C THR A 68 3.10 -2.60 -5.57
N ILE A 69 2.17 -2.09 -4.78
CA ILE A 69 1.32 -2.90 -3.91
C ILE A 69 -0.14 -2.61 -4.20
N VAL A 70 -0.95 -3.66 -4.08
CA VAL A 70 -2.39 -3.61 -4.30
C VAL A 70 -3.05 -3.83 -2.95
N VAL A 71 -3.72 -2.79 -2.48
CA VAL A 71 -4.43 -2.78 -1.20
C VAL A 71 -5.91 -2.74 -1.48
N LYS A 72 -6.67 -3.57 -0.78
CA LYS A 72 -8.12 -3.50 -0.79
C LYS A 72 -8.59 -3.05 0.57
N LYS A 73 -9.37 -1.98 0.58
CA LYS A 73 -10.09 -1.55 1.77
C LYS A 73 -11.22 -2.54 2.02
N VAL A 74 -10.93 -3.58 2.77
CA VAL A 74 -11.96 -4.33 3.46
C VAL A 74 -11.93 -3.83 4.89
N LYS A 75 -13.08 -3.55 5.49
CA LYS A 75 -13.14 -3.45 6.95
C LYS A 75 -12.84 -4.87 7.40
N GLY A 76 -11.61 -5.14 7.82
CA GLY A 76 -11.26 -6.41 8.42
C GLY A 76 -12.19 -6.61 9.59
N ASP A 77 -13.17 -7.49 9.41
CA ASP A 77 -13.76 -8.25 10.50
C ASP A 77 -12.56 -8.98 11.12
N ALA A 78 -11.97 -8.37 12.15
CA ALA A 78 -11.04 -9.04 13.03
C ALA A 78 -11.87 -10.11 13.74
N GLN A 79 -11.93 -11.29 13.12
CA GLN A 79 -12.49 -12.51 13.69
C GLN A 79 -11.46 -13.17 14.60
#